data_AF-A0A8C0DUL2-F1
#
_entry.id   AF-A0A8C0DUL2-F1
#
_cell.length_a   1.000
_cell.length_b   1.000
_cell.length_c   1.000
_cell.angle_alpha   90.00
_cell.angle_beta   90.00
_cell.angle_gamma   90.00
#
_symmetry.space_group_name_H-M   'P 1'
#
loop_
_entity.id
_entity.type
_entity.pdbx_description
1 polymer ?
#
loop_
_entity_poly.entity_id
_entity_poly.type
_entity_poly.pdbx_seq_one_letter_code
_entity_poly.pdbx_strand_id
1 'polypeptide(L)'
;MDRWQEVLSWVLRCYQVPEKLPPKVLELCVLLYSKMREPGAVLDTVSAWLQDAGNQGLPEYRALAELHLWRVLLPLGCLSEAEELVAGSAAFSEEQRLDALQAISTARQQQKHGQSGSEETQKLNQEDACSGLQGFLIFHSFGGGTGSGFTSLLMERLSLDYGKKSKLEFAIYPAPQVSTAVVEPYNSILTTHTTLEHSDCAFMVDNEAIYDICRRNLDIERPTYTNLNRLISQIVSSITASLRFDGALNVDLTEFQTNLVPYPRIHFPLVTYAPIISAEKAYHEQLSVAEITSSCFEPNSQMVKCDPRHGKYMACCMLYRGDVVPKDVNVAIAAIKTKRTIQFVDWCPTGFKVGINYQPPTVVPGGDLAKVQRAVCMLSNTTAIAEAWARLDHKFDLMYAKRAFVHWYVGEGMEEGEFSEAREDLAALEKDYEEVGTDSFEEENEGEEF
;
A
#
# COMPACT_ATOMS: atom_id res chain seq x y z
N MET A 1 22.77 10.09 -17.39
CA MET A 1 23.82 9.75 -18.36
C MET A 1 25.15 10.28 -17.84
N ASP A 2 25.92 9.33 -17.35
CA ASP A 2 26.99 9.42 -16.37
C ASP A 2 28.34 9.86 -16.96
N ARG A 3 28.46 11.14 -17.33
CA ARG A 3 29.73 11.72 -17.81
C ARG A 3 30.92 11.52 -16.85
N TRP A 4 30.66 11.27 -15.57
CA TRP A 4 31.69 11.03 -14.57
C TRP A 4 32.32 9.62 -14.67
N GLN A 5 31.57 8.60 -15.11
CA GLN A 5 32.10 7.25 -15.33
C GLN A 5 33.10 7.23 -16.50
N GLU A 6 32.84 8.02 -17.54
CA GLU A 6 33.77 8.21 -18.66
C GLU A 6 35.06 8.90 -18.20
N VAL A 7 34.97 9.92 -17.33
CA VAL A 7 36.13 10.63 -16.78
C VAL A 7 36.98 9.73 -15.89
N LEU A 8 36.38 8.93 -15.00
CA LEU A 8 37.13 7.97 -14.15
C LEU A 8 37.80 6.88 -15.00
N SER A 9 37.07 6.34 -15.98
CA SER A 9 37.62 5.36 -16.93
C SER A 9 38.76 5.97 -17.76
N TRP A 10 38.67 7.24 -18.11
CA TRP A 10 39.73 7.97 -18.82
C TRP A 10 40.96 8.21 -17.94
N VAL A 11 40.78 8.63 -16.68
CA VAL A 11 41.88 8.81 -15.71
C VAL A 11 42.64 7.49 -15.51
N LEU A 12 41.91 6.38 -15.30
CA LEU A 12 42.52 5.05 -15.14
C LEU A 12 43.25 4.56 -16.41
N ARG A 13 42.78 4.93 -17.62
CA ARG A 13 43.47 4.62 -18.89
C ARG A 13 44.70 5.50 -19.14
N CYS A 14 44.65 6.77 -18.72
CA CYS A 14 45.75 7.72 -18.91
C CYS A 14 46.96 7.38 -18.02
N TYR A 15 46.71 6.94 -16.79
CA TYR A 15 47.74 6.50 -15.87
C TYR A 15 47.86 4.97 -15.94
N GLN A 16 48.58 4.47 -16.95
CA GLN A 16 48.78 3.03 -17.21
C GLN A 16 49.45 2.26 -16.05
N VAL A 17 49.95 2.96 -15.03
CA VAL A 17 50.56 2.38 -13.82
C VAL A 17 49.82 2.94 -12.59
N PRO A 18 48.96 2.14 -11.93
CA PRO A 18 48.18 2.54 -10.75
C PRO A 18 49.03 3.13 -9.62
N GLU A 19 50.23 2.58 -9.43
CA GLU A 19 51.14 2.91 -8.33
C GLU A 19 51.72 4.33 -8.40
N LYS A 20 51.63 4.99 -9.57
CA LYS A 20 52.22 6.32 -9.83
C LYS A 20 51.19 7.45 -9.90
N LEU A 21 49.94 7.18 -9.53
CA LEU A 21 48.87 8.18 -9.52
C LEU A 21 49.15 9.28 -8.46
N PRO A 22 48.85 10.55 -8.77
CA PRO A 22 48.97 11.62 -7.78
C PRO A 22 48.01 11.40 -6.60
N PRO A 23 48.45 11.59 -5.33
CA PRO A 23 47.61 11.36 -4.15
C PRO A 23 46.29 12.13 -4.14
N LYS A 24 46.27 13.36 -4.70
CA LYS A 24 45.06 14.19 -4.80
C LYS A 24 44.02 13.64 -5.77
N VAL A 25 44.44 12.91 -6.80
CA VAL A 25 43.52 12.25 -7.74
C VAL A 25 42.90 11.04 -7.06
N LEU A 26 43.69 10.26 -6.30
CA LEU A 26 43.20 9.13 -5.53
C LEU A 26 42.21 9.57 -4.43
N GLU A 27 42.48 10.69 -3.74
CA GLU A 27 41.55 11.26 -2.75
C GLU A 27 40.17 11.55 -3.35
N LEU A 28 40.14 12.16 -4.54
CA LEU A 28 38.91 12.46 -5.26
C LEU A 28 38.18 11.17 -5.71
N CYS A 29 38.93 10.16 -6.14
CA CYS A 29 38.39 8.85 -6.50
C CYS A 29 37.74 8.15 -5.29
N VAL A 30 38.39 8.16 -4.12
CA VAL A 30 37.84 7.57 -2.88
C VAL A 30 36.57 8.31 -2.43
N LEU A 31 36.54 9.64 -2.53
CA LEU A 31 35.36 10.45 -2.18
C LEU A 31 34.19 10.23 -3.13
N LEU A 32 34.45 10.13 -4.43
CA LEU A 32 33.43 9.83 -5.44
C LEU A 32 32.85 8.44 -5.21
N TYR A 33 33.70 7.43 -4.97
CA TYR A 33 33.25 6.08 -4.70
C TYR A 33 32.39 6.00 -3.42
N SER A 34 32.80 6.68 -2.35
CA SER A 34 32.05 6.73 -1.08
C SER A 34 30.62 7.28 -1.25
N LYS A 35 30.39 8.19 -2.21
CA LYS A 35 29.07 8.76 -2.48
C LYS A 35 28.26 8.03 -3.55
N MET A 36 28.91 7.51 -4.58
CA MET A 36 28.25 6.97 -5.78
C MET A 36 28.21 5.44 -5.82
N ARG A 37 28.98 4.75 -4.96
CA ARG A 37 29.10 3.27 -4.87
C ARG A 37 29.47 2.55 -6.18
N GLU A 38 29.99 3.27 -7.17
CA GLU A 38 30.55 2.73 -8.41
C GLU A 38 31.68 3.64 -8.92
N PRO A 39 32.62 3.15 -9.75
CA PRO A 39 32.87 1.76 -10.12
C PRO A 39 33.97 1.09 -9.28
N GLY A 40 33.89 -0.23 -9.09
CA GLY A 40 34.81 -1.04 -8.26
C GLY A 40 36.29 -0.98 -8.67
N ALA A 41 36.60 -0.69 -9.95
CA ALA A 41 37.98 -0.54 -10.44
C ALA A 41 38.79 0.57 -9.72
N VAL A 42 38.10 1.53 -9.10
CA VAL A 42 38.72 2.57 -8.27
C VAL A 42 39.30 1.98 -6.99
N LEU A 43 38.67 0.95 -6.42
CA LEU A 43 39.15 0.28 -5.20
C LEU A 43 40.46 -0.43 -5.46
N ASP A 44 40.52 -1.22 -6.53
CA ASP A 44 41.73 -1.97 -6.90
C ASP A 44 42.93 -1.03 -7.13
N THR A 45 42.67 0.13 -7.73
CA THR A 45 43.68 1.15 -8.00
C THR A 45 44.20 1.78 -6.70
N VAL A 46 43.31 2.11 -5.76
CA VAL A 46 43.68 2.71 -4.47
C VAL A 46 44.39 1.68 -3.59
N SER A 47 43.94 0.44 -3.58
CA SER A 47 44.58 -0.66 -2.84
C SER A 47 45.99 -0.96 -3.39
N ALA A 48 46.17 -1.02 -4.70
CA ALA A 48 47.48 -1.20 -5.32
C ALA A 48 48.44 -0.05 -4.96
N TRP A 49 47.96 1.19 -4.94
CA TRP A 49 48.77 2.35 -4.57
C TRP A 49 49.20 2.32 -3.09
N LEU A 50 48.30 1.91 -2.19
CA LEU A 50 48.58 1.78 -0.75
C LEU A 50 49.52 0.61 -0.44
N GLN A 51 49.50 -0.46 -1.23
CA GLN A 51 50.38 -1.62 -1.02
C GLN A 51 51.81 -1.40 -1.52
N ASP A 52 52.07 -0.39 -2.36
CA ASP A 52 53.41 -0.09 -2.84
C ASP A 52 54.32 0.50 -1.74
N ALA A 53 55.42 -0.20 -1.45
CA ALA A 53 56.43 0.19 -0.47
C ALA A 53 57.08 1.56 -0.78
N GLY A 54 57.11 1.98 -2.04
CA GLY A 54 57.62 3.28 -2.46
C GLY A 54 56.76 4.46 -2.00
N ASN A 55 55.45 4.24 -1.81
CA ASN A 55 54.48 5.27 -1.47
C ASN A 55 54.32 5.49 0.04
N GLN A 56 54.70 4.50 0.86
CA GLN A 56 54.57 4.56 2.33
C GLN A 56 55.40 5.68 2.98
N GLY A 57 56.42 6.18 2.30
CA GLY A 57 57.24 7.32 2.75
C GLY A 57 56.69 8.70 2.39
N LEU A 58 55.58 8.78 1.64
CA LEU A 58 55.00 10.05 1.20
C LEU A 58 54.18 10.71 2.31
N PRO A 59 54.24 12.06 2.45
CA PRO A 59 53.49 12.77 3.49
C PRO A 59 51.97 12.64 3.30
N GLU A 60 51.48 12.48 2.06
CA GLU A 60 50.06 12.32 1.78
C GLU A 60 49.54 10.88 1.95
N TYR A 61 50.42 9.89 2.11
CA TYR A 61 50.04 8.48 2.24
C TYR A 61 49.09 8.27 3.43
N ARG A 62 49.41 8.89 4.57
CA ARG A 62 48.60 8.79 5.80
C ARG A 62 47.17 9.26 5.60
N ALA A 63 47.00 10.45 5.00
CA ALA A 63 45.68 11.04 4.80
C ALA A 63 44.83 10.18 3.85
N LEU A 64 45.44 9.61 2.82
CA LEU A 64 44.75 8.73 1.88
C LEU A 64 44.36 7.39 2.51
N ALA A 65 45.25 6.80 3.33
CA ALA A 65 45.00 5.55 4.05
C ALA A 65 43.86 5.71 5.08
N GLU A 66 43.86 6.81 5.85
CA GLU A 66 42.76 7.13 6.77
C GLU A 66 41.44 7.30 6.02
N LEU A 67 41.44 8.03 4.91
CA LEU A 67 40.22 8.29 4.14
C LEU A 67 39.67 7.00 3.51
N HIS A 68 40.53 6.14 2.96
CA HIS A 68 40.14 4.85 2.40
C HIS A 68 39.60 3.90 3.49
N LEU A 69 40.23 3.85 4.66
CA LEU A 69 39.78 3.03 5.79
C LEU A 69 38.36 3.41 6.24
N TRP A 70 38.12 4.71 6.50
CA TRP A 70 36.86 5.17 7.09
C TRP A 70 35.72 5.33 6.08
N ARG A 71 36.02 5.69 4.83
CA ARG A 71 34.99 5.98 3.82
C ARG A 71 34.67 4.81 2.91
N VAL A 72 35.51 3.78 2.89
CA VAL A 72 35.41 2.68 1.94
C VAL A 72 35.49 1.32 2.64
N LEU A 73 36.61 0.96 3.28
CA LEU A 73 36.79 -0.41 3.81
C LEU A 73 35.81 -0.75 4.94
N LEU A 74 35.60 0.15 5.90
CA LEU A 74 34.67 -0.06 7.00
C LEU A 74 33.20 -0.11 6.53
N PRO A 75 32.69 0.85 5.72
CA PRO A 75 31.32 0.79 5.20
C PRO A 75 31.02 -0.39 4.26
N LEU A 76 32.01 -0.84 3.48
CA LEU A 76 31.87 -2.02 2.62
C LEU A 76 32.02 -3.34 3.39
N GLY A 77 32.56 -3.30 4.60
CA GLY A 77 32.72 -4.47 5.43
C GLY A 77 33.92 -5.35 5.07
N CYS A 78 34.91 -4.81 4.35
CA CYS A 78 36.17 -5.48 4.03
C CYS A 78 37.13 -5.43 5.23
N LEU A 79 36.75 -6.08 6.34
CA LEU A 79 37.42 -5.93 7.64
C LEU A 79 38.83 -6.53 7.69
N SER A 80 39.12 -7.55 6.88
CA SER A 80 40.47 -8.14 6.79
C SER A 80 41.47 -7.18 6.15
N GLU A 81 41.08 -6.55 5.04
CA GLU A 81 41.91 -5.56 4.33
C GLU A 81 42.12 -4.30 5.19
N ALA A 82 41.10 -3.91 5.95
CA ALA A 82 41.19 -2.83 6.93
C ALA A 82 42.22 -3.12 8.04
N GLU A 83 42.25 -4.35 8.57
CA GLU A 83 43.23 -4.77 9.58
C GLU A 83 44.66 -4.80 9.01
N GLU A 84 44.83 -5.34 7.80
CA GLU A 84 46.14 -5.37 7.13
C GLU A 84 46.68 -3.97 6.85
N LEU A 85 45.83 -3.03 6.40
CA LEU A 85 46.24 -1.65 6.15
C LEU A 85 46.70 -0.92 7.43
N VAL A 86 45.97 -1.13 8.54
CA VAL A 86 46.28 -0.50 9.83
C VAL A 86 47.51 -1.13 10.50
N ALA A 87 47.67 -2.45 10.38
CA ALA A 87 48.80 -3.19 10.95
C ALA A 87 50.09 -3.03 10.14
N GLY A 88 49.99 -2.98 8.81
CA GLY A 88 51.12 -2.91 7.89
C GLY A 88 51.69 -1.51 7.66
N SER A 89 50.93 -0.45 7.92
CA SER A 89 51.38 0.92 7.69
C SER A 89 52.08 1.53 8.90
N ALA A 90 53.35 1.93 8.74
CA ALA A 90 54.12 2.67 9.75
C ALA A 90 53.62 4.11 9.99
N ALA A 91 52.68 4.61 9.18
CA ALA A 91 52.27 6.01 9.17
C ALA A 91 51.22 6.39 10.25
N PHE A 92 50.55 5.40 10.87
CA PHE A 92 49.57 5.63 11.95
C PHE A 92 50.26 5.74 13.32
N SER A 93 49.81 6.68 14.16
CA SER A 93 50.23 6.74 15.57
C SER A 93 49.61 5.60 16.39
N GLU A 94 50.22 5.24 17.53
CA GLU A 94 49.71 4.15 18.40
C GLU A 94 48.26 4.38 18.84
N GLU A 95 47.90 5.62 19.16
CA GLU A 95 46.54 6.00 19.56
C GLU A 95 45.52 5.80 18.43
N GLN A 96 45.86 6.21 17.20
CA GLN A 96 45.00 6.04 16.03
C GLN A 96 44.86 4.58 15.59
N ARG A 97 45.93 3.78 15.73
CA ARG A 97 45.85 2.34 15.48
C ARG A 97 44.88 1.67 16.44
N LEU A 98 44.89 2.08 17.71
CA LEU A 98 43.98 1.56 18.72
C LEU A 98 42.52 1.89 18.37
N ASP A 99 42.24 3.14 18.00
CA ASP A 99 40.89 3.60 17.60
C ASP A 99 40.39 2.88 16.35
N ALA A 100 41.25 2.72 15.34
CA ALA A 100 40.92 2.02 14.10
C ALA A 100 40.65 0.53 14.35
N LEU A 101 41.48 -0.16 15.13
CA LEU A 101 41.27 -1.56 15.49
C LEU A 101 40.02 -1.76 16.35
N GLN A 102 39.72 -0.82 17.25
CA GLN A 102 38.49 -0.85 18.04
C GLN A 102 37.25 -0.67 17.15
N ALA A 103 37.28 0.25 16.18
CA ALA A 103 36.21 0.43 15.21
C ALA A 103 36.04 -0.80 14.31
N ILE A 104 37.12 -1.43 13.86
CA ILE A 104 37.07 -2.68 13.08
C ILE A 104 36.49 -3.82 13.92
N SER A 105 36.88 -3.95 15.19
CA SER A 105 36.32 -4.98 16.09
C SER A 105 34.81 -4.78 16.34
N THR A 106 34.37 -3.52 16.45
CA THR A 106 32.96 -3.15 16.59
C THR A 106 32.18 -3.46 15.31
N ALA A 107 32.74 -3.12 14.14
CA ALA A 107 32.17 -3.45 12.84
C ALA A 107 32.11 -4.97 12.61
N ARG A 108 33.09 -5.73 13.11
CA ARG A 108 33.12 -7.21 13.06
C ARG A 108 32.03 -7.84 13.93
N GLN A 109 31.76 -7.27 15.09
CA GLN A 109 30.62 -7.68 15.93
C GLN A 109 29.28 -7.34 15.26
N GLN A 110 29.17 -6.17 14.63
CA GLN A 110 27.98 -5.79 13.85
C GLN A 110 27.77 -6.69 12.62
N GLN A 111 28.84 -7.08 11.89
CA GLN A 111 28.74 -8.03 10.77
C GLN A 111 28.39 -9.45 11.23
N LYS A 112 28.87 -9.91 12.38
CA LYS A 112 28.45 -11.20 12.94
C LYS A 112 26.97 -11.24 13.34
N HIS A 113 26.36 -10.09 13.65
CA HIS A 113 24.91 -9.95 13.80
C HIS A 113 24.18 -9.63 12.47
N GLY A 114 24.88 -9.11 11.46
CA GLY A 114 24.32 -8.69 10.17
C GLY A 114 24.45 -9.69 9.01
N GLN A 115 25.22 -10.78 9.15
CA GLN A 115 25.42 -11.77 8.07
C GLN A 115 24.29 -12.81 7.90
N SER A 116 23.12 -12.58 8.51
CA SER A 116 21.89 -13.31 8.14
C SER A 116 20.94 -12.51 7.26
N GLY A 117 21.27 -11.27 6.87
CA GLY A 117 20.28 -10.30 6.37
C GLY A 117 20.63 -9.62 5.06
N SER A 118 20.38 -10.25 3.91
CA SER A 118 20.26 -9.54 2.62
C SER A 118 18.78 -9.46 2.24
N GLU A 119 18.13 -8.35 2.62
CA GLU A 119 16.80 -7.85 2.23
C GLU A 119 15.58 -8.79 2.38
N GLU A 120 15.65 -10.08 2.02
CA GLU A 120 14.62 -11.10 2.31
C GLU A 120 14.42 -11.31 3.82
N THR A 121 15.50 -11.30 4.60
CA THR A 121 15.43 -11.52 6.05
C THR A 121 14.80 -10.36 6.82
N GLN A 122 14.74 -9.16 6.23
CA GLN A 122 14.11 -8.03 6.91
C GLN A 122 12.58 -8.14 6.89
N LYS A 123 12.00 -8.84 5.91
CA LYS A 123 10.57 -9.22 5.90
C LYS A 123 10.29 -10.35 6.89
N LEU A 124 11.10 -11.42 6.88
CA LEU A 124 10.97 -12.54 7.86
C LEU A 124 11.15 -12.09 9.32
N ASN A 125 12.00 -11.09 9.59
CA ASN A 125 12.24 -10.59 10.95
C ASN A 125 11.01 -9.91 11.60
N GLN A 126 10.04 -9.41 10.83
CA GLN A 126 8.80 -8.85 11.41
C GLN A 126 7.80 -9.95 11.77
N GLU A 127 7.81 -11.06 11.04
CA GLU A 127 6.95 -12.22 11.26
C GLU A 127 7.44 -13.06 12.44
N ASP A 128 8.75 -13.31 12.52
CA ASP A 128 9.40 -13.97 13.66
C ASP A 128 9.33 -13.14 14.94
N ALA A 129 9.12 -11.82 14.82
CA ALA A 129 8.87 -10.93 15.96
C ALA A 129 7.42 -10.99 16.46
N CYS A 130 6.49 -11.58 15.70
CA CYS A 130 5.08 -11.65 16.04
C CYS A 130 4.71 -13.02 16.62
N SER A 131 4.24 -13.06 17.87
CA SER A 131 3.77 -14.31 18.51
C SER A 131 2.44 -14.85 17.94
N GLY A 132 1.73 -14.05 17.14
CA GLY A 132 0.44 -14.41 16.56
C GLY A 132 0.00 -13.48 15.44
N LEU A 133 0.63 -13.60 14.26
CA LEU A 133 0.21 -12.87 13.06
C LEU A 133 -1.25 -13.20 12.70
N GLN A 134 -2.12 -12.18 12.63
CA GLN A 134 -3.52 -12.36 12.25
C GLN A 134 -3.71 -12.38 10.73
N GLY A 135 -3.05 -11.47 10.02
CA GLY A 135 -3.26 -11.27 8.59
C GLY A 135 -2.46 -10.11 8.02
N PHE A 136 -2.73 -9.79 6.75
CA PHE A 136 -2.09 -8.73 5.98
C PHE A 136 -3.10 -7.67 5.54
N LEU A 137 -2.69 -6.40 5.60
CA LEU A 137 -3.42 -5.27 5.04
C LEU A 137 -2.63 -4.73 3.84
N ILE A 138 -3.18 -4.85 2.65
CA ILE A 138 -2.49 -4.53 1.39
C ILE A 138 -3.11 -3.29 0.78
N PHE A 139 -2.29 -2.27 0.56
CA PHE A 139 -2.71 -0.99 -0.01
C PHE A 139 -2.14 -0.87 -1.41
N HIS A 140 -3.00 -0.79 -2.42
CA HIS A 140 -2.57 -0.73 -3.80
C HIS A 140 -3.57 0.04 -4.67
N SER A 141 -3.15 0.37 -5.89
CA SER A 141 -4.00 0.99 -6.91
C SER A 141 -4.29 0.00 -8.02
N PHE A 142 -5.52 -0.07 -8.52
CA PHE A 142 -5.84 -0.90 -9.68
C PHE A 142 -5.21 -0.36 -10.98
N GLY A 143 -5.08 0.96 -11.11
CA GLY A 143 -4.66 1.58 -12.35
C GLY A 143 -3.15 1.52 -12.67
N GLY A 144 -2.28 1.47 -11.65
CA GLY A 144 -0.83 1.52 -11.84
C GLY A 144 -0.20 0.14 -12.04
N GLY A 145 0.75 -0.01 -12.97
CA GLY A 145 1.34 -1.32 -13.32
C GLY A 145 1.98 -2.07 -12.15
N THR A 146 2.61 -1.37 -11.20
CA THR A 146 3.09 -1.99 -9.95
C THR A 146 1.94 -2.32 -9.01
N GLY A 147 0.98 -1.40 -8.86
CA GLY A 147 -0.17 -1.59 -7.97
C GLY A 147 -1.10 -2.72 -8.41
N SER A 148 -1.16 -3.02 -9.70
CA SER A 148 -1.85 -4.18 -10.27
C SER A 148 -0.95 -5.41 -10.28
N GLY A 149 0.07 -5.43 -11.16
CA GLY A 149 0.84 -6.63 -11.47
C GLY A 149 1.67 -7.16 -10.31
N PHE A 150 2.40 -6.28 -9.60
CA PHE A 150 3.20 -6.74 -8.44
C PHE A 150 2.31 -7.17 -7.27
N THR A 151 1.19 -6.49 -7.02
CA THR A 151 0.24 -6.90 -5.98
C THR A 151 -0.36 -8.27 -6.28
N SER A 152 -0.70 -8.53 -7.54
CA SER A 152 -1.24 -9.83 -7.98
C SER A 152 -0.25 -10.96 -7.68
N LEU A 153 1.01 -10.80 -8.11
CA LEU A 153 2.08 -11.75 -7.81
C LEU A 153 2.34 -11.88 -6.29
N LEU A 154 2.29 -10.79 -5.54
CA LEU A 154 2.46 -10.81 -4.09
C LEU A 154 1.34 -11.60 -3.41
N MET A 155 0.09 -11.44 -3.86
CA MET A 155 -1.08 -12.13 -3.32
C MET A 155 -1.04 -13.63 -3.56
N GLU A 156 -0.60 -14.06 -4.74
CA GLU A 156 -0.33 -15.47 -5.03
C GLU A 156 0.71 -16.05 -4.05
N ARG A 157 1.85 -15.37 -3.90
CA ARG A 157 2.93 -15.83 -3.01
C ARG A 157 2.52 -15.85 -1.54
N LEU A 158 1.84 -14.81 -1.07
CA LEU A 158 1.30 -14.76 0.29
C LEU A 158 0.25 -15.85 0.53
N SER A 159 -0.54 -16.22 -0.48
CA SER A 159 -1.51 -17.30 -0.35
C SER A 159 -0.85 -18.68 -0.29
N LEU A 160 0.28 -18.87 -0.98
CA LEU A 160 1.08 -20.10 -0.90
C LEU A 160 1.77 -20.24 0.47
N ASP A 161 2.41 -19.18 0.95
CA ASP A 161 3.19 -19.22 2.19
C ASP A 161 2.30 -19.10 3.45
N TYR A 162 1.25 -18.28 3.37
CA TYR A 162 0.37 -17.88 4.47
C TYR A 162 -1.12 -18.15 4.21
N GLY A 163 -1.45 -19.28 3.59
CA GLY A 163 -2.82 -19.60 3.16
C GLY A 163 -3.93 -19.54 4.24
N LYS A 164 -3.59 -19.69 5.53
CA LYS A 164 -4.57 -19.58 6.65
C LYS A 164 -4.76 -18.16 7.20
N LYS A 165 -3.96 -17.19 6.74
CA LYS A 165 -3.97 -15.82 7.25
C LYS A 165 -4.89 -14.95 6.40
N SER A 166 -5.66 -14.08 7.06
CA SER A 166 -6.59 -13.19 6.38
C SER A 166 -5.82 -12.12 5.60
N LYS A 167 -6.25 -11.82 4.36
CA LYS A 167 -5.67 -10.81 3.49
C LYS A 167 -6.77 -9.81 3.13
N LEU A 168 -6.63 -8.59 3.61
CA LEU A 168 -7.56 -7.50 3.30
C LEU A 168 -6.89 -6.48 2.39
N GLU A 169 -7.62 -6.04 1.37
CA GLU A 169 -7.13 -5.07 0.41
C GLU A 169 -7.80 -3.71 0.59
N PHE A 170 -7.03 -2.65 0.42
CA PHE A 170 -7.51 -1.30 0.21
C PHE A 170 -7.11 -0.90 -1.21
N ALA A 171 -8.06 -1.09 -2.12
CA ALA A 171 -7.83 -0.94 -3.55
C ALA A 171 -8.36 0.42 -4.03
N ILE A 172 -7.45 1.24 -4.56
CA ILE A 172 -7.82 2.54 -5.15
C ILE A 172 -8.36 2.30 -6.56
N TYR A 173 -9.66 2.54 -6.73
CA TYR A 173 -10.38 2.41 -7.99
C TYR A 173 -10.08 3.63 -8.90
N PRO A 174 -9.82 3.39 -10.20
CA PRO A 174 -9.39 4.43 -11.12
C PRO A 174 -10.52 5.39 -11.49
N ALA A 175 -10.20 6.68 -11.55
CA ALA A 175 -11.16 7.73 -11.91
C ALA A 175 -10.63 8.53 -13.12
N PRO A 176 -11.42 8.75 -14.18
CA PRO A 176 -10.95 9.42 -15.40
C PRO A 176 -10.38 10.83 -15.16
N GLN A 177 -10.90 11.53 -14.14
CA GLN A 177 -10.57 12.94 -13.86
C GLN A 177 -9.19 13.11 -13.21
N VAL A 178 -8.71 12.10 -12.49
CA VAL A 178 -7.41 12.09 -11.81
C VAL A 178 -6.48 10.97 -12.32
N SER A 179 -6.92 10.26 -13.36
CA SER A 179 -6.17 9.21 -14.02
C SER A 179 -4.96 9.80 -14.71
N THR A 180 -3.82 9.12 -14.56
CA THR A 180 -2.56 9.50 -15.24
C THR A 180 -2.20 8.53 -16.35
N ALA A 181 -2.84 7.35 -16.40
CA ALA A 181 -2.57 6.32 -17.39
C ALA A 181 -3.83 5.95 -18.18
N VAL A 182 -3.69 5.85 -19.51
CA VAL A 182 -4.79 5.47 -20.41
C VAL A 182 -5.16 3.98 -20.26
N VAL A 183 -4.20 3.15 -19.85
CA VAL A 183 -4.34 1.69 -19.74
C VAL A 183 -4.86 1.22 -18.37
N GLU A 184 -5.32 2.13 -17.51
CA GLU A 184 -5.86 1.79 -16.18
C GLU A 184 -6.98 0.73 -16.23
N PRO A 185 -7.93 0.75 -17.19
CA PRO A 185 -8.97 -0.30 -17.26
C PRO A 185 -8.38 -1.69 -17.48
N TYR A 186 -7.33 -1.85 -18.30
CA TYR A 186 -6.67 -3.14 -18.47
C TYR A 186 -6.02 -3.62 -17.19
N ASN A 187 -5.24 -2.76 -16.54
CA ASN A 187 -4.56 -3.09 -15.29
C ASN A 187 -5.55 -3.50 -14.20
N SER A 188 -6.71 -2.84 -14.17
CA SER A 188 -7.76 -3.10 -13.18
C SER A 188 -8.46 -4.43 -13.40
N ILE A 189 -8.82 -4.79 -14.64
CA ILE A 189 -9.41 -6.12 -14.93
C ILE A 189 -8.43 -7.23 -14.60
N LEU A 190 -7.18 -7.09 -15.06
CA LEU A 190 -6.16 -8.12 -14.88
C LEU A 190 -5.85 -8.37 -13.40
N THR A 191 -5.66 -7.30 -12.62
CA THR A 191 -5.40 -7.46 -11.18
C THR A 191 -6.60 -8.04 -10.46
N THR A 192 -7.82 -7.58 -10.74
CA THR A 192 -9.02 -8.12 -10.10
C THR A 192 -9.17 -9.60 -10.39
N HIS A 193 -9.00 -10.05 -11.63
CA HIS A 193 -9.06 -11.46 -11.99
C HIS A 193 -8.08 -12.32 -11.16
N THR A 194 -6.79 -11.94 -11.15
CA THR A 194 -5.76 -12.70 -10.43
C THR A 194 -5.88 -12.62 -8.90
N THR A 195 -6.33 -11.50 -8.33
CA THR A 195 -6.44 -11.36 -6.87
C THR A 195 -7.77 -11.88 -6.31
N LEU A 196 -8.78 -12.14 -7.15
CA LEU A 196 -10.13 -12.56 -6.72
C LEU A 196 -10.10 -13.85 -5.88
N GLU A 197 -9.25 -14.81 -6.21
CA GLU A 197 -9.14 -16.07 -5.46
C GLU A 197 -8.28 -15.96 -4.20
N HIS A 198 -7.48 -14.90 -4.10
CA HIS A 198 -6.47 -14.73 -3.06
C HIS A 198 -6.88 -13.69 -2.02
N SER A 199 -7.78 -12.77 -2.34
CA SER A 199 -8.26 -11.74 -1.41
C SER A 199 -9.44 -12.25 -0.58
N ASP A 200 -9.40 -12.03 0.74
CA ASP A 200 -10.53 -12.40 1.61
C ASP A 200 -11.61 -11.30 1.63
N CYS A 201 -11.21 -10.03 1.48
CA CYS A 201 -12.09 -8.87 1.42
C CYS A 201 -11.34 -7.64 0.91
N ALA A 202 -11.92 -6.95 -0.08
CA ALA A 202 -11.31 -5.83 -0.77
C ALA A 202 -12.18 -4.57 -0.65
N PHE A 203 -11.68 -3.59 0.12
CA PHE A 203 -12.31 -2.29 0.26
C PHE A 203 -11.96 -1.42 -0.94
N MET A 204 -12.95 -1.21 -1.82
CA MET A 204 -12.78 -0.32 -2.97
C MET A 204 -12.95 1.13 -2.57
N VAL A 205 -12.05 1.96 -3.10
CA VAL A 205 -11.97 3.39 -2.83
C VAL A 205 -11.88 4.15 -4.15
N ASP A 206 -12.98 4.75 -4.58
CA ASP A 206 -13.07 5.50 -5.83
C ASP A 206 -12.53 6.92 -5.65
N ASN A 207 -11.49 7.23 -6.44
CA ASN A 207 -10.91 8.55 -6.47
C ASN A 207 -11.91 9.64 -6.87
N GLU A 208 -12.88 9.37 -7.76
CA GLU A 208 -13.88 10.34 -8.19
C GLU A 208 -14.83 10.68 -7.05
N ALA A 209 -15.30 9.66 -6.33
CA ALA A 209 -16.21 9.84 -5.19
C ALA A 209 -15.55 10.66 -4.07
N ILE A 210 -14.29 10.36 -3.74
CA ILE A 210 -13.53 11.14 -2.74
C ILE A 210 -13.30 12.57 -3.22
N TYR A 211 -12.97 12.76 -4.50
CA TYR A 211 -12.79 14.09 -5.07
C TYR A 211 -14.06 14.93 -4.95
N ASP A 212 -15.22 14.35 -5.28
CA ASP A 212 -16.53 14.99 -5.16
C ASP A 212 -16.90 15.29 -3.70
N ILE A 213 -16.54 14.41 -2.76
CA ILE A 213 -16.73 14.63 -1.31
C ILE A 213 -15.85 15.79 -0.83
N CYS A 214 -14.56 15.80 -1.16
CA CYS A 214 -13.65 16.89 -0.77
C CYS A 214 -14.13 18.24 -1.31
N ARG A 215 -14.64 18.27 -2.54
CA ARG A 215 -15.13 19.50 -3.16
C ARG A 215 -16.42 20.02 -2.54
N ARG A 216 -17.36 19.13 -2.21
CA ARG A 216 -18.68 19.52 -1.68
C ARG A 216 -18.69 19.75 -0.17
N ASN A 217 -18.04 18.87 0.59
CA ASN A 217 -18.14 18.86 2.05
C ASN A 217 -17.01 19.64 2.72
N LEU A 218 -15.81 19.66 2.11
CA LEU A 218 -14.64 20.37 2.65
C LEU A 218 -14.41 21.73 1.98
N ASP A 219 -15.26 22.11 1.01
CA ASP A 219 -15.18 23.35 0.23
C ASP A 219 -13.83 23.55 -0.48
N ILE A 220 -13.16 22.46 -0.87
CA ILE A 220 -11.87 22.50 -1.57
C ILE A 220 -12.12 22.53 -3.08
N GLU A 221 -11.85 23.65 -3.75
CA GLU A 221 -12.10 23.77 -5.20
C GLU A 221 -11.33 22.77 -6.06
N ARG A 222 -10.06 22.51 -5.70
CA ARG A 222 -9.17 21.58 -6.40
C ARG A 222 -8.45 20.66 -5.40
N PRO A 223 -9.09 19.55 -4.99
CA PRO A 223 -8.48 18.55 -4.12
C PRO A 223 -7.16 18.01 -4.69
N THR A 224 -6.13 17.96 -3.86
CA THR A 224 -4.83 17.33 -4.17
C THR A 224 -4.79 15.90 -3.61
N TYR A 225 -3.83 15.07 -4.04
CA TYR A 225 -3.63 13.74 -3.45
C TYR A 225 -3.43 13.77 -1.93
N THR A 226 -2.86 14.84 -1.38
CA THR A 226 -2.73 15.00 0.08
C THR A 226 -4.10 15.11 0.75
N ASN A 227 -5.06 15.83 0.15
CA ASN A 227 -6.41 15.95 0.69
C ASN A 227 -7.16 14.60 0.59
N LEU A 228 -7.07 13.95 -0.58
CA LEU A 228 -7.69 12.63 -0.79
C LEU A 228 -7.15 11.59 0.20
N ASN A 229 -5.81 11.49 0.31
CA ASN A 229 -5.16 10.52 1.19
C ASN A 229 -5.45 10.79 2.67
N ARG A 230 -5.64 12.06 3.08
CA ARG A 230 -6.07 12.37 4.45
C ARG A 230 -7.46 11.81 4.74
N LEU A 231 -8.40 11.93 3.81
CA LEU A 231 -9.74 11.35 3.96
C LEU A 231 -9.68 9.82 3.98
N ILE A 232 -8.95 9.20 3.04
CA ILE A 232 -8.72 7.74 3.02
C ILE A 232 -8.11 7.27 4.35
N SER A 233 -7.10 7.98 4.87
CA SER A 233 -6.45 7.63 6.13
C SER A 233 -7.41 7.62 7.33
N GLN A 234 -8.42 8.50 7.35
CA GLN A 234 -9.43 8.53 8.42
C GLN A 234 -10.34 7.32 8.38
N ILE A 235 -10.69 6.88 7.17
CA ILE A 235 -11.51 5.71 6.91
C ILE A 235 -10.75 4.45 7.30
N VAL A 236 -9.52 4.29 6.80
CA VAL A 236 -8.62 3.18 7.16
C VAL A 236 -8.37 3.13 8.66
N SER A 237 -8.17 4.30 9.30
CA SER A 237 -8.04 4.40 10.76
C SER A 237 -9.30 3.94 11.48
N SER A 238 -10.49 4.17 10.91
CA SER A 238 -11.77 3.76 11.50
C SER A 238 -12.02 2.25 11.33
N ILE A 239 -11.66 1.68 10.18
CA ILE A 239 -11.77 0.23 9.92
C ILE A 239 -10.79 -0.55 10.81
N THR A 240 -9.54 -0.09 10.90
CA THR A 240 -8.50 -0.72 11.73
C THR A 240 -8.58 -0.34 13.21
N ALA A 241 -9.55 0.49 13.62
CA ALA A 241 -9.66 0.95 15.00
C ALA A 241 -9.94 -0.20 15.97
N SER A 242 -10.76 -1.18 15.56
CA SER A 242 -11.09 -2.36 16.36
C SER A 242 -9.89 -3.27 16.62
N LEU A 243 -8.89 -3.24 15.74
CA LEU A 243 -7.67 -4.04 15.86
C LEU A 243 -6.63 -3.38 16.76
N ARG A 244 -6.66 -2.04 16.86
CA ARG A 244 -5.63 -1.25 17.54
C ARG A 244 -6.03 -0.82 18.94
N PHE A 245 -7.32 -0.76 19.22
CA PHE A 245 -7.86 -0.27 20.47
C PHE A 245 -8.92 -1.22 21.00
N ASP A 246 -8.98 -1.33 22.32
CA ASP A 246 -10.06 -2.03 22.97
C ASP A 246 -11.36 -1.21 22.85
N GLY A 247 -12.47 -1.92 22.64
CA GLY A 247 -13.80 -1.37 22.36
C GLY A 247 -14.87 -2.26 22.96
N ALA A 248 -16.09 -1.73 23.10
CA ALA A 248 -17.19 -2.49 23.68
C ALA A 248 -17.68 -3.62 22.77
N LEU A 249 -17.48 -3.46 21.46
CA LEU A 249 -17.72 -4.48 20.45
C LEU A 249 -16.60 -4.39 19.42
N ASN A 250 -15.60 -5.25 19.58
CA ASN A 250 -14.45 -5.34 18.68
C ASN A 250 -14.81 -6.28 17.53
N VAL A 251 -14.33 -5.93 16.33
CA VAL A 251 -14.42 -6.74 15.12
C VAL A 251 -13.01 -7.12 14.73
N ASP A 252 -12.71 -8.42 14.76
CA ASP A 252 -11.42 -8.98 14.34
C ASP A 252 -11.30 -9.03 12.80
N LEU A 253 -10.08 -9.22 12.28
CA LEU A 253 -9.84 -9.35 10.83
C LEU A 253 -10.67 -10.48 10.20
N THR A 254 -10.72 -11.63 10.86
CA THR A 254 -11.53 -12.78 10.43
C THR A 254 -13.03 -12.49 10.54
N GLU A 255 -13.43 -11.61 11.46
CA GLU A 255 -14.83 -11.19 11.58
C GLU A 255 -15.27 -10.25 10.45
N PHE A 256 -14.36 -9.50 9.81
CA PHE A 256 -14.72 -8.75 8.61
C PHE A 256 -15.18 -9.68 7.49
N GLN A 257 -14.45 -10.77 7.25
CA GLN A 257 -14.82 -11.77 6.26
C GLN A 257 -16.17 -12.42 6.60
N THR A 258 -16.33 -12.96 7.83
CA THR A 258 -17.56 -13.67 8.20
C THR A 258 -18.79 -12.77 8.29
N ASN A 259 -18.62 -11.48 8.58
CA ASN A 259 -19.74 -10.55 8.69
C ASN A 259 -20.10 -9.86 7.37
N LEU A 260 -19.14 -9.61 6.47
CA LEU A 260 -19.36 -8.83 5.26
C LEU A 260 -19.38 -9.66 3.98
N VAL A 261 -18.78 -10.85 3.97
CA VAL A 261 -18.57 -11.65 2.75
C VAL A 261 -19.43 -12.93 2.82
N PRO A 262 -20.66 -12.91 2.28
CA PRO A 262 -21.52 -14.09 2.28
C PRO A 262 -21.04 -15.16 1.29
N TYR A 263 -20.48 -14.73 0.16
CA TYR A 263 -19.96 -15.59 -0.89
C TYR A 263 -18.50 -15.22 -1.18
N PRO A 264 -17.58 -16.20 -1.35
CA PRO A 264 -16.16 -15.91 -1.54
C PRO A 264 -15.83 -14.95 -2.68
N ARG A 265 -16.55 -14.98 -3.81
CA ARG A 265 -16.33 -14.08 -4.96
C ARG A 265 -16.90 -12.66 -4.73
N ILE A 266 -17.89 -12.52 -3.85
CA ILE A 266 -18.60 -11.25 -3.58
C ILE A 266 -18.01 -10.61 -2.32
N HIS A 267 -16.72 -10.26 -2.38
CA HIS A 267 -15.95 -9.77 -1.24
C HIS A 267 -15.58 -8.28 -1.33
N PHE A 268 -16.38 -7.48 -2.05
CA PHE A 268 -16.14 -6.05 -2.27
C PHE A 268 -17.13 -5.17 -1.50
N PRO A 269 -16.95 -4.96 -0.18
CA PRO A 269 -17.82 -4.06 0.57
C PRO A 269 -17.59 -2.59 0.19
N LEU A 270 -18.70 -1.88 0.05
CA LEU A 270 -18.74 -0.43 -0.08
C LEU A 270 -18.39 0.23 1.25
N VAL A 271 -17.53 1.24 1.21
CA VAL A 271 -17.18 2.04 2.39
C VAL A 271 -17.91 3.38 2.35
N THR A 272 -18.47 3.78 3.49
CA THR A 272 -19.08 5.10 3.66
C THR A 272 -18.65 5.69 4.99
N TYR A 273 -18.35 7.00 5.03
CA TYR A 273 -17.90 7.65 6.25
C TYR A 273 -18.71 8.92 6.53
N ALA A 274 -19.13 9.07 7.79
CA ALA A 274 -19.82 10.26 8.25
C ALA A 274 -19.45 10.60 9.70
N PRO A 275 -19.39 11.88 10.08
CA PRO A 275 -19.59 13.04 9.22
C PRO A 275 -18.29 13.51 8.56
N ILE A 276 -18.41 14.16 7.40
CA ILE A 276 -17.30 14.81 6.70
C ILE A 276 -17.59 16.30 6.70
N ILE A 277 -16.93 17.05 7.58
CA ILE A 277 -17.16 18.48 7.81
C ILE A 277 -15.83 19.23 7.72
N SER A 278 -15.83 20.36 7.01
CA SER A 278 -14.71 21.30 6.96
C SER A 278 -14.36 21.83 8.35
N ALA A 279 -13.07 22.02 8.62
CA ALA A 279 -12.59 22.64 9.86
C ALA A 279 -13.23 24.01 10.16
N GLU A 280 -13.65 24.76 9.14
CA GLU A 280 -14.30 26.07 9.29
C GLU A 280 -15.76 25.98 9.76
N LYS A 281 -16.47 24.90 9.40
CA LYS A 281 -17.90 24.68 9.69
C LYS A 281 -18.15 23.95 11.03
N ALA A 282 -17.08 23.52 11.71
CA ALA A 282 -17.12 22.68 12.90
C ALA A 282 -17.96 23.22 14.08
N TYR A 283 -18.08 24.55 14.20
CA TYR A 283 -18.72 25.18 15.37
C TYR A 283 -20.25 25.25 15.27
N HIS A 284 -20.82 24.98 14.10
CA HIS A 284 -22.24 25.21 13.85
C HIS A 284 -23.12 23.96 13.99
N GLU A 285 -22.54 22.75 13.94
CA GLU A 285 -23.31 21.50 13.88
C GLU A 285 -22.74 20.43 14.83
N GLN A 286 -23.48 20.12 15.89
CA GLN A 286 -23.27 18.90 16.66
C GLN A 286 -24.23 17.83 16.14
N LEU A 287 -23.71 16.89 15.35
CA LEU A 287 -24.51 15.82 14.79
C LEU A 287 -24.76 14.73 15.83
N SER A 288 -26.03 14.35 15.98
CA SER A 288 -26.48 13.23 16.79
C SER A 288 -26.09 11.89 16.16
N VAL A 289 -26.17 10.79 16.95
CA VAL A 289 -25.93 9.44 16.42
C VAL A 289 -26.89 9.13 15.27
N ALA A 290 -28.17 9.51 15.40
CA ALA A 290 -29.18 9.24 14.37
C ALA A 290 -28.89 9.96 13.03
N GLU A 291 -28.37 11.19 13.08
CA GLU A 291 -28.03 11.98 11.89
C GLU A 291 -26.80 11.41 11.17
N ILE A 292 -25.73 11.10 11.90
CA ILE A 292 -24.53 10.50 11.28
C ILE A 292 -24.83 9.11 10.70
N THR A 293 -25.67 8.32 11.39
CA THR A 293 -26.12 7.01 10.90
C THR A 293 -26.96 7.13 9.63
N SER A 294 -27.84 8.13 9.57
CA SER A 294 -28.64 8.38 8.36
C SER A 294 -27.79 8.86 7.19
N SER A 295 -26.77 9.66 7.47
CA SER A 295 -25.84 10.20 6.46
C SER A 295 -25.01 9.09 5.77
N CYS A 296 -24.78 7.95 6.44
CA CYS A 296 -24.14 6.78 5.83
C CYS A 296 -24.98 6.13 4.71
N PHE A 297 -26.30 6.33 4.69
CA PHE A 297 -27.16 5.78 3.63
C PHE A 297 -27.40 6.79 2.50
N GLU A 298 -26.77 7.96 2.56
CA GLU A 298 -26.82 8.93 1.48
C GLU A 298 -25.74 8.60 0.42
N PRO A 299 -26.10 8.51 -0.87
CA PRO A 299 -25.13 8.26 -1.95
C PRO A 299 -23.97 9.25 -1.98
N ASN A 300 -24.19 10.46 -1.48
CA ASN A 300 -23.20 11.53 -1.46
C ASN A 300 -22.01 11.26 -0.54
N SER A 301 -22.16 10.39 0.45
CA SER A 301 -21.13 10.09 1.46
C SER A 301 -20.31 8.84 1.13
N GLN A 302 -20.68 8.14 0.05
CA GLN A 302 -20.10 6.85 -0.33
C GLN A 302 -18.76 7.02 -1.01
N MET A 303 -17.84 6.09 -0.75
CA MET A 303 -16.48 6.10 -1.29
C MET A 303 -16.38 5.45 -2.67
N VAL A 304 -17.46 4.86 -3.18
CA VAL A 304 -17.56 4.39 -4.56
C VAL A 304 -18.83 4.96 -5.17
N LYS A 305 -18.74 5.43 -6.41
CA LYS A 305 -19.87 6.01 -7.12
C LYS A 305 -20.79 4.90 -7.62
N CYS A 306 -21.80 4.56 -6.84
CA CYS A 306 -22.92 3.71 -7.25
C CYS A 306 -24.20 4.24 -6.59
N ASP A 307 -25.37 3.81 -7.07
CA ASP A 307 -26.63 4.08 -6.38
C ASP A 307 -27.12 2.83 -5.65
N PRO A 308 -26.97 2.72 -4.31
CA PRO A 308 -27.43 1.56 -3.57
C PRO A 308 -28.94 1.35 -3.58
N ARG A 309 -29.72 2.31 -4.10
CA ARG A 309 -31.17 2.15 -4.27
C ARG A 309 -31.52 1.21 -5.41
N HIS A 310 -30.60 1.01 -6.36
CA HIS A 310 -30.75 0.02 -7.44
C HIS A 310 -30.22 -1.36 -7.06
N GLY A 311 -29.64 -1.50 -5.87
CA GLY A 311 -29.12 -2.77 -5.37
C GLY A 311 -29.80 -3.22 -4.10
N LYS A 312 -29.37 -4.38 -3.61
CA LYS A 312 -29.76 -4.93 -2.32
C LYS A 312 -28.55 -5.03 -1.41
N TYR A 313 -28.77 -4.84 -0.11
CA TYR A 313 -27.75 -5.01 0.91
C TYR A 313 -27.71 -6.47 1.36
N MET A 314 -26.52 -7.07 1.32
CA MET A 314 -26.27 -8.41 1.86
C MET A 314 -25.84 -8.34 3.33
N ALA A 315 -25.00 -7.36 3.65
CA ALA A 315 -24.47 -7.15 4.99
C ALA A 315 -24.11 -5.68 5.21
N CYS A 316 -24.28 -5.19 6.44
CA CYS A 316 -23.95 -3.84 6.86
C CYS A 316 -23.25 -3.85 8.23
N CYS A 317 -22.00 -3.44 8.30
CA CYS A 317 -21.27 -3.22 9.55
C CYS A 317 -21.13 -1.71 9.81
N MET A 318 -21.53 -1.28 10.99
CA MET A 318 -21.49 0.11 11.45
C MET A 318 -20.42 0.27 12.52
N LEU A 319 -19.30 0.89 12.19
CA LEU A 319 -18.17 1.11 13.09
C LEU A 319 -18.20 2.53 13.65
N TYR A 320 -18.77 2.68 14.84
CA TYR A 320 -18.86 3.96 15.56
C TYR A 320 -17.58 4.26 16.34
N ARG A 321 -17.24 5.55 16.39
CA ARG A 321 -16.11 6.07 17.16
C ARG A 321 -16.48 7.31 17.95
N GLY A 322 -15.99 7.41 19.19
CA GLY A 322 -16.13 8.57 20.07
C GLY A 322 -17.29 8.47 21.06
N ASP A 323 -17.89 9.61 21.38
CA ASP A 323 -18.99 9.72 22.34
C ASP A 323 -20.29 9.17 21.75
N VAL A 324 -20.47 7.84 21.86
CA VAL A 324 -21.60 7.11 21.26
C VAL A 324 -22.21 6.18 22.32
N VAL A 325 -23.50 6.37 22.57
CA VAL A 325 -24.28 5.53 23.49
C VAL A 325 -24.89 4.35 22.73
N PRO A 326 -24.68 3.09 23.15
CA PRO A 326 -25.22 1.91 22.44
C PRO A 326 -26.75 1.92 22.25
N LYS A 327 -27.49 2.51 23.20
CA LYS A 327 -28.95 2.68 23.10
C LYS A 327 -29.35 3.52 21.89
N ASP A 328 -28.64 4.63 21.65
CA ASP A 328 -28.95 5.57 20.56
C ASP A 328 -28.62 4.94 19.21
N VAL A 329 -27.58 4.11 19.14
CA VAL A 329 -27.24 3.33 17.95
C VAL A 329 -28.38 2.36 17.58
N ASN A 330 -28.89 1.62 18.56
CA ASN A 330 -30.00 0.69 18.32
C ASN A 330 -31.28 1.40 17.84
N VAL A 331 -31.59 2.57 18.41
CA VAL A 331 -32.72 3.41 17.98
C VAL A 331 -32.49 3.93 16.55
N ALA A 332 -31.28 4.40 16.24
CA ALA A 332 -30.93 4.87 14.90
C ALA A 332 -31.05 3.75 13.86
N ILE A 333 -30.51 2.56 14.13
CA ILE A 333 -30.60 1.40 13.22
C ILE A 333 -32.04 0.95 13.06
N ALA A 334 -32.85 0.93 14.13
CA ALA A 334 -34.27 0.61 14.03
C ALA A 334 -35.01 1.60 13.11
N ALA A 335 -34.68 2.89 13.16
CA ALA A 335 -35.25 3.90 12.26
C ALA A 335 -34.76 3.77 10.81
N ILE A 336 -33.53 3.29 10.59
CA ILE A 336 -33.02 2.99 9.24
C ILE A 336 -33.75 1.78 8.63
N LYS A 337 -33.98 0.73 9.42
CA LYS A 337 -34.68 -0.49 8.98
C LYS A 337 -36.13 -0.25 8.53
N THR A 338 -36.78 0.82 9.00
CA THR A 338 -38.15 1.15 8.57
C THR A 338 -38.19 1.92 7.24
N LYS A 339 -37.05 2.41 6.73
CA LYS A 339 -36.98 3.13 5.46
C LYS A 339 -37.06 2.15 4.29
N ARG A 340 -38.10 2.31 3.46
CA ARG A 340 -38.32 1.48 2.24
C ARG A 340 -37.22 1.57 1.19
N THR A 341 -36.39 2.61 1.24
CA THR A 341 -35.28 2.82 0.30
C THR A 341 -34.09 1.90 0.57
N ILE A 342 -34.05 1.21 1.71
CA ILE A 342 -32.96 0.34 2.11
C ILE A 342 -33.50 -1.08 2.05
N GLN A 343 -33.17 -1.79 0.98
CA GLN A 343 -33.62 -3.15 0.75
C GLN A 343 -32.47 -4.11 1.08
N PHE A 344 -32.76 -5.09 1.94
CA PHE A 344 -31.85 -6.21 2.19
C PHE A 344 -32.29 -7.40 1.33
N VAL A 345 -31.35 -8.29 1.05
CA VAL A 345 -31.65 -9.60 0.46
C VAL A 345 -32.54 -10.43 1.40
N ASP A 346 -33.44 -11.23 0.82
CA ASP A 346 -34.45 -12.00 1.56
C ASP A 346 -33.87 -12.93 2.63
N TRP A 347 -32.72 -13.54 2.33
CA TRP A 347 -32.04 -14.48 3.21
C TRP A 347 -31.22 -13.80 4.34
N CYS A 348 -31.09 -12.46 4.34
CA CYS A 348 -30.39 -11.69 5.38
C CYS A 348 -31.20 -10.47 5.89
N PRO A 349 -32.36 -10.68 6.54
CA PRO A 349 -33.24 -9.58 6.95
C PRO A 349 -32.70 -8.73 8.13
N THR A 350 -31.66 -9.19 8.83
CA THR A 350 -31.10 -8.52 10.02
C THR A 350 -29.60 -8.26 9.94
N GLY A 351 -29.06 -8.01 8.74
CA GLY A 351 -27.63 -7.88 8.45
C GLY A 351 -26.85 -6.71 9.06
N PHE A 352 -27.29 -6.09 10.17
CA PHE A 352 -26.55 -5.02 10.84
C PHE A 352 -25.62 -5.56 11.94
N LYS A 353 -24.33 -5.26 11.80
CA LYS A 353 -23.31 -5.44 12.84
C LYS A 353 -22.85 -4.08 13.35
N VAL A 354 -22.51 -3.98 14.62
CA VAL A 354 -22.22 -2.69 15.28
C VAL A 354 -20.92 -2.77 16.06
N GLY A 355 -19.89 -2.05 15.63
CA GLY A 355 -18.67 -1.83 16.42
C GLY A 355 -18.74 -0.49 17.14
N ILE A 356 -18.31 -0.42 18.40
CA ILE A 356 -18.24 0.85 19.15
C ILE A 356 -16.88 0.97 19.82
N ASN A 357 -16.15 2.02 19.43
CA ASN A 357 -14.91 2.43 20.06
C ASN A 357 -15.09 3.81 20.71
N TYR A 358 -14.85 3.92 22.01
CA TYR A 358 -15.07 5.17 22.76
C TYR A 358 -14.00 6.24 22.52
N GLN A 359 -12.90 5.92 21.84
CA GLN A 359 -11.89 6.91 21.51
C GLN A 359 -12.40 7.82 20.38
N PRO A 360 -12.37 9.16 20.59
CA PRO A 360 -12.81 10.10 19.58
C PRO A 360 -11.93 10.02 18.32
N PRO A 361 -12.47 10.32 17.13
CA PRO A 361 -11.68 10.45 15.91
C PRO A 361 -10.59 11.51 16.05
N THR A 362 -9.36 11.16 15.68
CA THR A 362 -8.22 12.09 15.70
C THR A 362 -8.02 12.70 14.32
N VAL A 363 -7.94 14.03 14.25
CA VAL A 363 -7.60 14.73 12.99
C VAL A 363 -6.13 15.08 12.93
N VAL A 364 -5.58 15.10 11.71
CA VAL A 364 -4.20 15.52 11.47
C VAL A 364 -4.09 17.04 11.63
N PRO A 365 -3.08 17.57 12.36
CA PRO A 365 -2.84 19.01 12.43
C PRO A 365 -2.63 19.61 11.02
N GLY A 366 -3.33 20.70 10.71
CA GLY A 366 -3.32 21.28 9.36
C GLY A 366 -4.07 20.43 8.31
N GLY A 367 -4.90 19.49 8.77
CA GLY A 367 -5.86 18.76 7.95
C GLY A 367 -7.15 19.55 7.71
N ASP A 368 -7.90 19.12 6.72
CA ASP A 368 -9.10 19.81 6.24
C ASP A 368 -10.36 19.45 7.04
N LEU A 369 -10.29 18.36 7.81
CA LEU A 369 -11.40 17.82 8.60
C LEU A 369 -11.51 18.48 9.98
N ALA A 370 -12.75 18.79 10.36
CA ALA A 370 -13.11 19.24 11.69
C ALA A 370 -12.88 18.17 12.77
N LYS A 371 -12.54 18.64 13.98
CA LYS A 371 -12.59 17.77 15.17
C LYS A 371 -14.05 17.49 15.52
N VAL A 372 -14.42 16.21 15.48
CA VAL A 372 -15.77 15.75 15.81
C VAL A 372 -15.74 14.87 17.05
N GLN A 373 -16.79 14.94 17.87
CA GLN A 373 -16.91 14.10 19.07
C GLN A 373 -17.26 12.66 18.75
N ARG A 374 -17.90 12.44 17.60
CA ARG A 374 -18.37 11.13 17.14
C ARG A 374 -18.31 11.03 15.62
N ALA A 375 -18.02 9.83 15.13
CA ALA A 375 -18.06 9.49 13.72
C ALA A 375 -18.48 8.02 13.54
N VAL A 376 -18.83 7.66 12.32
CA VAL A 376 -19.22 6.32 11.93
C VAL A 376 -18.66 5.99 10.56
N CYS A 377 -18.08 4.80 10.46
CA CYS A 377 -17.67 4.19 9.20
C CYS A 377 -18.61 3.01 8.94
N MET A 378 -19.39 3.08 7.88
CA MET A 378 -20.23 1.99 7.43
C MET A 378 -19.48 1.18 6.37
N LEU A 379 -19.47 -0.13 6.55
CA LEU A 379 -19.02 -1.10 5.57
C LEU A 379 -20.24 -1.90 5.15
N SER A 380 -20.65 -1.77 3.90
CA SER A 380 -21.87 -2.42 3.42
C SER A 380 -21.58 -3.21 2.16
N ASN A 381 -21.83 -4.51 2.19
CA ASN A 381 -21.78 -5.32 0.98
C ASN A 381 -23.13 -5.20 0.26
N THR A 382 -23.11 -4.60 -0.94
CA THR A 382 -24.31 -4.31 -1.72
C THR A 382 -24.08 -4.68 -3.18
N THR A 383 -25.11 -5.21 -3.84
CA THR A 383 -25.05 -5.56 -5.25
C THR A 383 -24.91 -4.34 -6.17
N ALA A 384 -25.20 -3.13 -5.69
CA ALA A 384 -25.02 -1.90 -6.47
C ALA A 384 -23.57 -1.63 -6.88
N ILE A 385 -22.59 -2.29 -6.23
CA ILE A 385 -21.18 -2.16 -6.63
C ILE A 385 -20.90 -2.76 -8.01
N ALA A 386 -21.79 -3.62 -8.54
CA ALA A 386 -21.75 -4.11 -9.91
C ALA A 386 -21.74 -2.97 -10.95
N GLU A 387 -22.38 -1.82 -10.66
CA GLU A 387 -22.32 -0.65 -11.54
C GLU A 387 -20.89 -0.12 -11.72
N ALA A 388 -20.01 -0.28 -10.73
CA ALA A 388 -18.61 0.11 -10.82
C ALA A 388 -17.80 -0.84 -11.72
N TRP A 389 -18.10 -2.14 -11.67
CA TRP A 389 -17.52 -3.14 -12.56
C TRP A 389 -17.97 -2.92 -14.00
N ALA A 390 -19.28 -2.73 -14.24
CA ALA A 390 -19.82 -2.50 -15.57
C ALA A 390 -19.21 -1.28 -16.29
N ARG A 391 -18.92 -0.20 -15.54
CA ARG A 391 -18.23 0.98 -16.11
C ARG A 391 -16.79 0.69 -16.50
N LEU A 392 -16.13 -0.21 -15.78
CA LEU A 392 -14.75 -0.59 -16.03
C LEU A 392 -14.68 -1.53 -17.24
N ASP A 393 -15.56 -2.53 -17.26
CA ASP A 393 -15.73 -3.48 -18.36
C ASP A 393 -16.07 -2.78 -19.67
N HIS A 394 -16.98 -1.80 -19.65
CA HIS A 394 -17.28 -1.02 -20.84
C HIS A 394 -16.04 -0.30 -21.41
N LYS A 395 -15.18 0.27 -20.56
CA LYS A 395 -13.94 0.94 -21.00
C LYS A 395 -12.93 -0.07 -21.53
N PHE A 396 -12.82 -1.24 -20.88
CA PHE A 396 -11.98 -2.33 -21.34
C PHE A 396 -12.40 -2.78 -22.75
N ASP A 397 -13.69 -3.05 -22.95
CA ASP A 397 -14.24 -3.56 -24.20
C ASP A 397 -13.98 -2.59 -25.36
N LEU A 398 -14.13 -1.28 -25.14
CA LEU A 398 -13.84 -0.25 -26.13
C LEU A 398 -12.38 -0.26 -26.59
N MET A 399 -11.44 -0.45 -25.68
CA MET A 399 -10.00 -0.49 -26.00
C MET A 399 -9.61 -1.84 -26.62
N TYR A 400 -10.09 -2.94 -26.05
CA TYR A 400 -9.72 -4.30 -26.44
C TYR A 400 -10.30 -4.68 -27.80
N ALA A 401 -11.47 -4.15 -28.17
CA ALA A 401 -12.05 -4.31 -29.51
C ALA A 401 -11.15 -3.76 -30.63
N LYS A 402 -10.26 -2.81 -30.32
CA LYS A 402 -9.26 -2.27 -31.25
C LYS A 402 -7.85 -2.79 -31.00
N ARG A 403 -7.68 -3.71 -30.03
CA ARG A 403 -6.37 -4.18 -29.55
C ARG A 403 -5.43 -3.02 -29.21
N ALA A 404 -5.99 -1.90 -28.75
CA ALA A 404 -5.20 -0.73 -28.38
C ALA A 404 -4.33 -1.09 -27.18
N PHE A 405 -3.05 -0.72 -27.20
CA PHE A 405 -2.07 -0.95 -26.13
C PHE A 405 -1.74 -2.40 -25.75
N VAL A 406 -2.40 -3.41 -26.34
CA VAL A 406 -2.17 -4.85 -26.02
C VAL A 406 -0.72 -5.29 -26.26
N HIS A 407 -0.07 -4.77 -27.30
CA HIS A 407 1.32 -5.10 -27.63
C HIS A 407 2.33 -4.78 -26.51
N TRP A 408 2.04 -3.82 -25.63
CA TRP A 408 2.91 -3.53 -24.48
C TRP A 408 2.91 -4.66 -23.46
N TYR A 409 1.76 -5.31 -23.26
CA TYR A 409 1.64 -6.42 -22.32
C TYR A 409 2.24 -7.70 -22.89
N VAL A 410 1.93 -8.01 -24.15
CA VAL A 410 2.48 -9.17 -24.85
C VAL A 410 4.00 -9.05 -25.02
N GLY A 411 4.51 -7.83 -25.22
CA GLY A 411 5.94 -7.56 -25.31
C GLY A 411 6.72 -7.80 -24.01
N GLU A 412 6.04 -7.74 -22.86
CA GLU A 412 6.62 -7.95 -21.52
C GLU A 412 6.38 -9.38 -20.99
N GLY A 413 5.95 -10.31 -21.86
CA GLY A 413 5.88 -11.74 -21.56
C GLY A 413 4.52 -12.26 -21.08
N MET A 414 3.45 -11.45 -21.17
CA MET A 414 2.07 -11.85 -20.89
C MET A 414 1.42 -12.48 -22.12
N GLU A 415 0.60 -13.52 -21.97
CA GLU A 415 -0.12 -14.08 -23.12
C GLU A 415 -1.35 -13.23 -23.48
N GLU A 416 -1.65 -13.05 -24.78
CA GLU A 416 -2.84 -12.27 -25.19
C GLU A 416 -4.16 -12.91 -24.71
N GLY A 417 -4.16 -14.24 -24.52
CA GLY A 417 -5.33 -14.99 -24.03
C GLY A 417 -5.81 -14.54 -22.66
N GLU A 418 -4.90 -14.13 -21.78
CA GLU A 418 -5.19 -13.71 -20.40
C GLU A 418 -6.16 -12.51 -20.35
N PHE A 419 -6.13 -11.62 -21.34
CA PHE A 419 -7.09 -10.50 -21.42
C PHE A 419 -8.52 -10.99 -21.57
N SER A 420 -8.72 -12.06 -22.34
CA SER A 420 -10.06 -12.59 -22.61
C SER A 420 -10.56 -13.39 -21.41
N GLU A 421 -9.69 -14.18 -20.80
CA GLU A 421 -9.98 -14.92 -19.56
C GLU A 421 -10.35 -13.99 -18.41
N ALA A 422 -9.55 -12.95 -18.15
CA ALA A 422 -9.84 -11.99 -17.10
C ALA A 422 -11.16 -11.24 -17.35
N ARG A 423 -11.49 -10.94 -18.61
CA ARG A 423 -12.76 -10.29 -18.98
C ARG A 423 -13.97 -11.22 -18.81
N GLU A 424 -13.81 -12.50 -19.11
CA GLU A 424 -14.85 -13.53 -18.91
C GLU A 424 -15.11 -13.78 -17.42
N ASP A 425 -14.06 -13.78 -16.59
CA ASP A 425 -14.19 -13.93 -15.13
C ASP A 425 -14.90 -12.72 -14.49
N LEU A 426 -14.60 -11.51 -14.94
CA LEU A 426 -15.35 -10.32 -14.51
C LEU A 426 -16.81 -10.33 -14.99
N ALA A 427 -17.10 -10.82 -16.20
CA ALA A 427 -18.47 -11.01 -16.66
C ALA A 427 -19.23 -12.02 -15.78
N ALA A 428 -18.56 -13.09 -15.36
CA ALA A 428 -19.12 -14.05 -14.41
C ALA A 428 -19.37 -13.41 -13.04
N LEU A 429 -18.46 -12.55 -12.56
CA LEU A 429 -18.65 -11.79 -11.31
C LEU A 429 -19.86 -10.83 -11.40
N GLU A 430 -20.06 -10.14 -12.53
CA GLU A 430 -21.26 -9.31 -12.73
C GLU A 430 -22.53 -10.15 -12.64
N LYS A 431 -22.54 -11.33 -13.27
CA LYS A 431 -23.65 -12.29 -13.19
C LYS A 431 -23.89 -12.78 -11.76
N ASP A 432 -22.83 -13.05 -10.99
CA ASP A 432 -22.95 -13.43 -9.58
C ASP A 432 -23.68 -12.33 -8.78
N TYR A 433 -23.43 -11.05 -9.06
CA TYR A 433 -24.14 -9.93 -8.43
C TYR A 433 -25.61 -9.80 -8.87
N GLU A 434 -25.90 -10.08 -10.15
CA GLU A 434 -27.27 -10.09 -10.67
C GLU A 434 -28.09 -11.21 -10.01
N GLU A 435 -27.55 -12.43 -9.94
CA GLU A 435 -28.21 -13.60 -9.33
C GLU A 435 -28.51 -13.37 -7.84
N VAL A 436 -27.59 -12.72 -7.10
CA VAL A 436 -27.83 -12.35 -5.69
C VAL A 436 -28.84 -11.20 -5.56
N GLY A 437 -29.00 -10.39 -6.60
CA GLY A 437 -29.96 -9.29 -6.65
C GLY A 437 -31.41 -9.75 -6.91
N THR A 438 -31.60 -10.88 -7.57
CA THR A 438 -32.91 -11.50 -7.81
C THR A 438 -33.51 -12.05 -6.51
N ASP A 439 -34.82 -11.83 -6.31
CA ASP A 439 -35.52 -12.40 -5.15
C ASP A 439 -35.77 -13.89 -5.38
N SER A 440 -35.59 -14.69 -4.32
CA SER A 440 -35.83 -16.14 -4.33
C SER A 440 -37.25 -16.55 -4.76
N PHE A 441 -38.20 -15.60 -4.79
CA PHE A 441 -39.59 -15.83 -5.18
C PHE A 441 -39.89 -15.57 -6.67
N GLU A 442 -38.99 -14.95 -7.44
CA GLU A 442 -39.21 -14.76 -8.88
C GLU A 442 -38.94 -16.05 -9.68
N GLU A 443 -38.01 -16.91 -9.23
CA GLU A 443 -37.72 -18.19 -9.89
C GLU A 443 -38.81 -19.26 -9.70
N GLU A 444 -39.58 -19.24 -8.60
CA GLU A 444 -40.67 -20.20 -8.39
C GLU A 444 -41.91 -19.92 -9.27
N ASN A 445 -42.16 -18.67 -9.66
CA ASN A 445 -43.33 -18.30 -10.47
C ASN A 445 -43.14 -18.54 -11.98
N GLU A 446 -41.91 -18.69 -12.48
CA GLU A 446 -41.67 -19.05 -13.89
C GLU A 446 -41.80 -20.57 -14.13
N GLY A 447 -41.92 -21.39 -13.08
CA GLY A 447 -42.07 -22.84 -13.16
C GLY A 447 -43.51 -23.38 -13.11
N GLU A 448 -44.52 -22.54 -12.85
CA GLU A 448 -45.93 -22.94 -12.66
C GLU A 448 -46.89 -22.47 -13.78
N GLU A 449 -46.39 -22.18 -14.98
CA GLU A 449 -47.24 -22.07 -16.19
C GLU A 449 -46.96 -23.21 -17.18
N PHE A 450 -47.48 -24.42 -16.92
CA PHE A 450 -47.80 -25.42 -17.96
C PHE A 450 -48.96 -26.35 -17.58
#